data_AF-M0ES01-F1
#
_entry.id   AF-M0ES01-F1
#
_cell.length_a   1.000
_cell.length_b   1.000
_cell.length_c   1.000
_cell.angle_alpha   90.00
_cell.angle_beta   90.00
_cell.angle_gamma   90.00
#
_symmetry.space_group_name_H-M   'P 1'
#
loop_
_entity.id
_entity.type
_entity.pdbx_description
1 polymer ?
#
loop_
_entity_poly.entity_id
_entity_poly.type
_entity_poly.pdbx_seq_one_letter_code
_entity_poly.pdbx_strand_id
1 'polypeptide(L)'
;MYQYLTDAIDADQYHQETYVNKMKELTTYSLVDFERRSHGPSSGMFLEFQFGERPETILETLREDSRIEAVSEDEVNSVVKAQIRNQT
;
A
#
# COMPACT_ATOMS: atom_id res chain seq x y z
N MET A 1 2.93 -5.62 0.69
CA MET A 1 3.53 -4.58 -0.18
C MET A 1 4.27 -3.52 0.62
N TYR A 2 3.58 -2.66 1.38
CA TYR A 2 4.22 -1.58 2.16
C TYR A 2 5.47 -2.01 2.94
N GLN A 3 5.33 -3.03 3.81
CA GLN A 3 6.44 -3.54 4.62
C GLN A 3 7.63 -4.02 3.78
N TYR A 4 7.36 -4.72 2.69
CA TYR A 4 8.41 -5.19 1.77
C TYR A 4 9.16 -4.02 1.14
N LEU A 5 8.45 -3.00 0.65
CA LEU A 5 9.07 -1.83 0.03
C LEU A 5 9.91 -1.04 1.04
N THR A 6 9.40 -0.84 2.25
CA THR A 6 10.15 -0.14 3.31
C THR A 6 11.40 -0.92 3.74
N ASP A 7 11.32 -2.25 3.83
CA ASP A 7 12.49 -3.09 4.14
C ASP A 7 13.53 -3.04 3.01
N ALA A 8 13.09 -3.07 1.75
CA ALA A 8 13.96 -3.05 0.58
C ALA A 8 14.78 -1.75 0.46
N ILE A 9 14.24 -0.63 0.97
CA ILE A 9 14.90 0.68 0.93
C ILE A 9 15.48 1.14 2.29
N ASP A 10 15.54 0.24 3.28
CA ASP A 10 15.98 0.53 4.65
C ASP A 10 15.27 1.74 5.27
N ALA A 11 13.94 1.80 5.09
CA ALA A 11 13.08 2.83 5.67
C ALA A 11 12.34 2.32 6.90
N ASP A 12 12.19 3.20 7.89
CA ASP A 12 11.40 2.92 9.08
C ASP A 12 9.94 2.61 8.73
N GLN A 13 9.43 1.50 9.27
CA GLN A 13 8.04 1.13 9.13
C GLN A 13 7.18 1.89 10.14
N TYR A 14 6.08 2.47 9.68
CA TYR A 14 5.08 3.00 10.58
C TYR A 14 4.40 1.88 11.35
N HIS A 15 4.22 2.09 12.66
CA HIS A 15 3.29 1.30 13.45
C HIS A 15 1.87 1.45 12.91
N GLN A 16 1.01 0.45 13.16
CA GLN A 16 -0.33 0.37 12.59
C GLN A 16 -1.16 1.66 12.81
N GLU A 17 -1.12 2.24 14.01
CA GLU A 17 -1.85 3.47 14.31
C GLU A 17 -1.35 4.66 13.47
N THR A 18 -0.03 4.85 13.42
CA THR A 18 0.60 5.91 12.62
C THR A 18 0.32 5.72 11.14
N TYR A 19 0.43 4.49 10.64
CA TYR A 19 0.11 4.15 9.26
C TYR A 19 -1.34 4.52 8.93
N VAL A 20 -2.30 4.10 9.75
CA VAL A 20 -3.72 4.41 9.53
C VAL A 20 -3.97 5.91 9.58
N ASN A 21 -3.34 6.64 10.50
CA ASN A 21 -3.46 8.09 10.56
C ASN A 21 -2.90 8.77 9.31
N LYS A 22 -1.75 8.30 8.80
CA LYS A 22 -1.19 8.79 7.54
C LYS A 22 -2.06 8.48 6.33
N MET A 23 -2.63 7.27 6.24
CA MET A 23 -3.55 6.92 5.16
C MET A 23 -4.84 7.77 5.20
N LYS A 24 -5.35 8.07 6.41
CA LYS A 24 -6.47 9.01 6.56
C LYS A 24 -6.10 10.44 6.18
N GLU A 25 -4.89 10.89 6.51
CA GLU A 25 -4.39 12.21 6.08
C GLU A 25 -4.35 12.30 4.54
N LEU A 26 -3.88 11.26 3.86
CA LEU A 26 -3.86 11.20 2.39
C LEU A 26 -5.26 11.27 1.75
N THR A 27 -6.31 10.84 2.47
CA THR A 27 -7.70 10.99 1.99
C THR A 27 -8.17 12.44 1.99
N THR A 28 -7.62 13.27 2.88
CA THR A 28 -7.90 14.72 2.88
C THR A 28 -7.32 15.40 1.64
N TYR A 29 -6.29 14.80 1.04
CA TYR A 29 -5.65 15.26 -0.19
C TYR A 29 -6.16 14.55 -1.45
N SER A 30 -7.23 13.75 -1.34
CA SER A 30 -7.81 12.96 -2.45
C SER A 30 -6.84 12.00 -3.14
N LEU A 31 -5.73 11.64 -2.49
CA LEU A 31 -4.76 10.69 -3.04
C LEU A 31 -5.19 9.24 -2.83
N VAL A 32 -5.95 9.01 -1.76
CA VAL A 32 -6.41 7.70 -1.32
C VAL A 32 -7.86 7.82 -0.87
N ASP A 33 -8.68 6.85 -1.24
CA ASP A 33 -10.00 6.63 -0.68
C ASP A 33 -9.97 5.46 0.29
N PHE A 34 -10.95 5.38 1.20
CA PHE A 34 -11.10 4.22 2.06
C PHE A 34 -12.54 3.79 2.23
N GLU A 35 -12.74 2.48 2.34
CA GLU A 35 -14.01 1.87 2.69
C GLU A 35 -13.89 1.06 3.99
N ARG A 36 -14.95 1.08 4.80
CA ARG A 36 -15.10 0.13 5.90
C ARG A 36 -15.70 -1.15 5.34
N ARG A 37 -14.96 -2.25 5.41
CA ARG A 37 -15.37 -3.57 4.92
C ARG A 37 -15.51 -4.56 6.07
N SER A 38 -16.28 -5.62 5.84
CA SER A 38 -16.42 -6.77 6.73
C SER A 38 -16.49 -8.04 5.88
N HIS A 39 -15.80 -9.09 6.32
CA HIS A 39 -15.80 -10.40 5.67
C HIS A 39 -16.98 -11.30 6.11
N GLY A 40 -18.04 -10.72 6.70
CA GLY A 40 -19.26 -11.42 7.10
C GLY A 40 -19.45 -11.54 8.62
N PRO A 41 -20.48 -12.28 9.08
CA PRO A 41 -20.95 -12.26 10.47
C PRO A 41 -19.91 -12.67 11.52
N SER A 42 -18.92 -13.49 11.13
CA SER A 42 -17.87 -14.00 11.99
C SER A 42 -16.53 -13.27 11.82
N SER A 43 -16.42 -12.38 10.84
CA SER A 43 -15.13 -11.78 10.49
C SER A 43 -15.13 -10.29 10.81
N GLY A 44 -14.04 -9.87 11.45
CA GLY A 44 -13.85 -8.53 11.96
C GLY A 44 -14.00 -7.46 10.87
N MET A 45 -14.20 -6.24 11.34
CA MET A 45 -14.24 -5.05 10.51
C MET A 45 -12.83 -4.56 10.20
N PHE A 46 -12.61 -4.13 8.96
CA PHE A 46 -11.33 -3.56 8.53
C PHE A 46 -11.55 -2.34 7.64
N LEU A 47 -10.50 -1.54 7.49
CA LEU A 47 -10.43 -0.45 6.54
C LEU A 47 -9.67 -0.93 5.31
N GLU A 48 -10.27 -0.76 4.14
CA GLU A 48 -9.64 -0.99 2.85
C GLU A 48 -9.29 0.37 2.26
N PHE A 49 -8.04 0.58 1.90
CA PHE A 49 -7.56 1.81 1.28
C PHE A 49 -7.26 1.57 -0.20
N GLN A 50 -7.63 2.50 -1.05
CA GLN A 50 -7.43 2.43 -2.50
C GLN A 50 -6.89 3.76 -3.02
N PHE A 51 -6.00 3.75 -4.00
CA PHE A 51 -5.57 4.99 -4.63
C PHE A 51 -6.73 5.59 -5.43
N GLY A 52 -6.97 6.89 -5.25
CA GLY A 52 -7.96 7.63 -6.04
C GLY A 52 -7.43 8.01 -7.44
N GLU A 53 -6.10 8.01 -7.58
CA GLU A 53 -5.40 8.26 -8.84
C GLU A 53 -5.17 6.99 -9.65
N ARG A 54 -4.93 7.17 -10.94
CA ARG A 54 -4.61 6.06 -11.84
C ARG A 54 -3.27 5.41 -11.44
N PRO A 55 -3.14 4.08 -11.50
CA PRO A 55 -1.90 3.39 -11.16
C PRO A 55 -0.67 3.94 -11.89
N GLU A 56 -0.80 4.33 -13.15
CA GLU A 56 0.30 4.88 -13.95
C GLU A 56 0.82 6.19 -13.36
N THR A 57 -0.08 7.07 -12.91
CA THR A 57 0.28 8.36 -12.29
C THR A 57 0.97 8.14 -10.95
N ILE A 58 0.49 7.20 -10.13
CA ILE A 58 1.15 6.82 -8.89
C ILE A 58 2.56 6.27 -9.16
N LEU A 59 2.72 5.42 -10.18
CA LEU A 59 4.02 4.87 -10.56
C LEU A 59 4.99 5.93 -11.08
N GLU A 60 4.51 6.90 -11.87
CA GLU A 60 5.31 8.03 -12.33
C GLU A 60 5.86 8.83 -11.14
N THR A 61 5.02 9.16 -10.16
CA THR A 61 5.47 9.86 -8.95
C THR A 61 6.44 9.02 -8.11
N LEU A 62 6.17 7.71 -7.94
CA LEU A 62 7.06 6.84 -7.16
C LEU A 62 8.44 6.66 -7.81
N ARG A 63 8.52 6.69 -9.15
CA ARG A 63 9.80 6.63 -9.89
C ARG A 63 10.68 7.87 -9.67
N GLU A 64 10.13 8.99 -9.23
CA GLU A 64 10.93 10.17 -8.88
C GLU A 64 11.77 9.96 -7.61
N ASP A 65 11.41 8.99 -6.76
CA ASP A 65 12.21 8.60 -5.60
C ASP A 65 13.27 7.56 -6.02
N SER A 66 14.53 7.99 -6.11
CA SER A 66 15.66 7.14 -6.51
C SER A 66 15.89 5.93 -5.61
N ARG A 67 15.37 5.92 -4.38
CA ARG A 67 15.42 4.73 -3.51
C ARG A 67 14.53 3.61 -4.01
N ILE A 68 13.41 3.95 -4.67
CA ILE A 68 12.49 2.99 -5.27
C ILE A 68 13.10 2.35 -6.52
N GLU A 69 13.91 3.09 -7.28
CA GLU A 69 14.64 2.55 -8.44
C GLU A 69 15.60 1.40 -8.06
N ALA A 70 16.10 1.39 -6.82
CA ALA A 70 16.99 0.35 -6.32
C ALA A 70 16.24 -0.97 -6.00
N VAL A 71 14.91 -0.95 -5.96
CA VAL A 71 14.10 -2.14 -5.65
C VAL A 71 13.89 -2.97 -6.91
N SER A 72 14.16 -4.27 -6.83
CA SER A 72 13.99 -5.19 -7.97
C SER A 72 12.52 -5.33 -8.38
N GLU A 73 12.21 -4.97 -9.63
CA GLU A 73 10.87 -5.10 -10.21
C GLU A 73 10.38 -6.57 -10.19
N ASP A 74 11.28 -7.53 -10.42
CA ASP A 74 10.97 -8.95 -10.40
C ASP A 74 10.55 -9.43 -9.01
N GLU A 75 11.22 -8.94 -7.97
CA GLU A 75 10.89 -9.28 -6.59
C GLU A 75 9.57 -8.64 -6.16
N VAL A 76 9.33 -7.37 -6.51
CA VAL A 76 8.04 -6.69 -6.29
C VAL A 76 6.92 -7.49 -6.95
N ASN A 77 7.07 -7.88 -8.22
CA ASN A 77 6.09 -8.69 -8.94
C ASN A 77 5.83 -10.04 -8.27
N SER A 78 6.86 -10.70 -7.74
CA SER A 78 6.74 -11.93 -6.99
C SER A 78 5.91 -11.74 -5.71
N VAL A 79 6.19 -10.68 -4.95
CA VAL A 79 5.44 -10.33 -3.73
C VAL A 79 3.98 -10.02 -4.05
N VAL A 80 3.70 -9.21 -5.09
CA VAL A 80 2.31 -8.93 -5.53
C VAL A 80 1.56 -10.23 -5.82
N LYS A 81 2.14 -11.09 -6.67
CA LYS A 81 1.50 -12.34 -7.09
C LYS A 81 1.23 -13.26 -5.89
N ALA A 82 2.16 -13.33 -4.94
CA ALA A 82 1.97 -14.10 -3.71
C ALA A 82 0.83 -13.55 -2.84
N GLN A 83 0.70 -12.22 -2.71
CA GLN A 83 -0.37 -11.61 -1.92
C GLN A 83 -1.75 -11.77 -2.57
N ILE A 84 -1.87 -11.59 -3.89
CA ILE A 84 -3.15 -11.77 -4.61
C ILE A 84 -3.62 -13.23 -4.53
N ARG A 85 -2.71 -14.19 -4.69
CA ARG A 85 -3.06 -15.62 -4.61
C ARG A 85 -3.56 -16.02 -3.23
N ASN A 86 -3.13 -15.34 -2.16
CA ASN A 86 -3.60 -15.59 -0.80
C ASN A 86 -4.94 -14.89 -0.47
N GLN A 87 -5.46 -14.05 -1.38
CA GLN A 87 -6.77 -13.41 -1.26
C GLN A 87 -7.88 -14.15 -2.04
N THR A 88 -7.54 -15.21 -2.79
CA THR A 88 -8.47 -16.06 -3.57
C THR A 88 -8.63 -17.41 -2.91
#